data_AF-A0AAQ1PN40-F1
#
_entry.id   AF-A0AAQ1PN40-F1
#
_cell.length_a   1.000
_cell.length_b   1.000
_cell.length_c   1.000
_cell.angle_alpha   90.00
_cell.angle_beta   90.00
_cell.angle_gamma   90.00
#
_symmetry.space_group_name_H-M   'P 1'
#
loop_
_entity.id
_entity.type
_entity.pdbx_description
1 polymer ?
#
loop_
_entity_poly.entity_id
_entity_poly.type
_entity_poly.pdbx_seq_one_letter_code
_entity_poly.pdbx_strand_id
1 'polypeptide(L)'
;MRISLICIGKTDDAEIKKLIAYYIPRLPKHFNFEFIEIPDVKNAKNLTDIQLKKEEAKLFLNYLDNTDTVVLLDEKGKQFTSREFASKIDNWMNMSTRHLAFLVGGAYGFSEEIYSRAQEKISLSKMTFTHQMIRLFFVEQIYRASTILQGKPYHND
;
A
#
# COMPACT_ATOMS: atom_id res chain seq x y z
N MET A 1 8.55 -13.42 -3.88
CA MET A 1 7.23 -12.79 -3.64
C MET A 1 7.23 -11.45 -4.38
N ARG A 2 6.13 -11.07 -5.03
CA ARG A 2 5.91 -9.72 -5.56
C ARG A 2 5.17 -8.89 -4.51
N ILE A 3 5.62 -7.66 -4.25
CA ILE A 3 4.91 -6.70 -3.42
C ILE A 3 4.53 -5.50 -4.29
N SER A 4 3.26 -5.14 -4.33
CA SER A 4 2.82 -3.97 -5.08
C SER A 4 2.13 -2.97 -4.17
N LEU A 5 2.46 -1.69 -4.30
CA LEU A 5 1.70 -0.58 -3.72
C LEU A 5 0.90 0.08 -4.85
N ILE A 6 -0.41 -0.10 -4.81
CA ILE A 6 -1.35 0.32 -5.86
C ILE A 6 -2.18 1.50 -5.33
N CYS A 7 -2.08 2.64 -6.00
CA CYS A 7 -2.65 3.91 -5.53
C CYS A 7 -3.59 4.52 -6.58
N ILE A 8 -4.75 5.01 -6.16
CA ILE A 8 -5.57 5.89 -7.00
C ILE A 8 -4.97 7.30 -7.00
N GLY A 9 -4.83 7.88 -8.18
CA GLY A 9 -4.32 9.22 -8.41
C GLY A 9 -2.79 9.28 -8.44
N LYS A 10 -2.26 10.32 -9.10
CA LYS A 10 -0.82 10.55 -9.20
C LYS A 10 -0.27 11.21 -7.94
N THR A 11 1.01 10.95 -7.64
CA THR A 11 1.74 11.66 -6.59
C THR A 11 2.18 12.99 -7.16
N ASP A 12 1.44 14.07 -6.99
CA ASP A 12 1.76 15.35 -7.64
C ASP A 12 2.89 16.13 -6.96
N ASP A 13 3.13 15.91 -5.67
CA ASP A 13 4.19 16.58 -4.93
C ASP A 13 5.58 16.07 -5.34
N ALA A 14 6.45 16.99 -5.78
CA ALA A 14 7.77 16.68 -6.30
C ALA A 14 8.73 16.15 -5.22
N GLU A 15 8.65 16.65 -3.99
CA GLU A 15 9.51 16.20 -2.90
C GLU A 15 9.07 14.81 -2.41
N ILE A 16 7.76 14.55 -2.35
CA ILE A 16 7.24 13.22 -2.04
C ILE A 16 7.67 12.20 -3.11
N LYS A 17 7.52 12.54 -4.41
CA LYS A 17 8.01 11.70 -5.51
C LYS A 17 9.49 11.37 -5.38
N LYS A 18 10.31 12.38 -5.09
CA LYS A 18 11.75 12.23 -4.92
C LYS A 18 12.10 11.32 -3.75
N LEU A 19 11.40 11.45 -2.62
CA LEU A 19 11.61 10.59 -1.45
C LEU A 19 11.14 9.15 -1.69
N ILE A 20 10.03 8.94 -2.41
CA ILE A 20 9.62 7.59 -2.84
C ILE A 20 10.69 6.97 -3.74
N ALA A 21 11.17 7.71 -4.73
CA ALA A 21 12.23 7.27 -5.64
C ALA A 21 13.57 7.02 -4.93
N TYR A 22 13.80 7.66 -3.78
CA TYR A 22 14.94 7.37 -2.93
C TYR A 22 14.85 5.97 -2.29
N TYR A 23 13.68 5.54 -1.83
CA TYR A 23 13.53 4.25 -1.14
C TYR A 23 13.39 3.05 -2.08
N ILE A 24 12.67 3.17 -3.20
CA ILE A 24 12.39 2.03 -4.10
C ILE A 24 13.66 1.25 -4.51
N PRO A 25 14.77 1.89 -4.97
CA PRO A 25 15.97 1.16 -5.37
C PRO A 25 16.71 0.45 -4.22
N ARG A 26 16.39 0.81 -2.97
CA ARG A 26 16.99 0.22 -1.75
C ARG A 26 16.20 -0.99 -1.25
N LEU A 27 15.02 -1.25 -1.82
CA LEU A 27 14.24 -2.43 -1.50
C LEU A 27 14.95 -3.69 -2.01
N PRO A 28 14.82 -4.84 -1.31
CA PRO A 28 15.43 -6.07 -1.76
C PRO A 28 14.86 -6.52 -3.10
N LYS A 29 15.74 -6.92 -4.03
CA LYS A 29 15.33 -7.39 -5.36
C LYS A 29 14.32 -8.55 -5.31
N HIS A 30 14.41 -9.41 -4.31
CA HIS A 30 13.52 -10.58 -4.16
C HIS A 30 12.08 -10.23 -3.76
N PHE A 31 11.80 -8.98 -3.36
CA PHE A 31 10.44 -8.47 -3.17
C PHE A 31 9.76 -8.10 -4.49
N ASN A 32 10.51 -7.96 -5.58
CA ASN A 32 10.01 -7.49 -6.88
C ASN A 32 9.00 -6.34 -6.70
N PHE A 33 9.43 -5.27 -6.01
CA PHE A 33 8.52 -4.23 -5.56
C PHE A 33 8.03 -3.37 -6.73
N GLU A 34 6.71 -3.18 -6.82
CA GLU A 34 6.07 -2.34 -7.84
C GLU A 34 5.30 -1.19 -7.18
N PHE A 35 5.53 0.03 -7.65
CA PHE A 35 4.74 1.20 -7.27
C PHE A 35 3.84 1.57 -8.44
N ILE A 36 2.54 1.37 -8.29
CA ILE A 36 1.55 1.50 -9.35
C ILE A 36 0.63 2.68 -9.03
N GLU A 37 0.65 3.69 -9.90
CA GLU A 37 -0.25 4.83 -9.83
C GLU A 37 -1.33 4.68 -10.91
N ILE A 38 -2.55 4.46 -10.46
CA ILE A 38 -3.73 4.38 -11.31
C ILE A 38 -4.25 5.80 -11.53
N PRO A 39 -4.50 6.25 -12.78
CA PRO A 39 -5.10 7.55 -13.04
C PRO A 39 -6.46 7.72 -12.35
N ASP A 40 -6.77 8.94 -11.94
CA ASP A 40 -8.07 9.26 -11.33
C ASP A 40 -9.26 8.95 -12.26
N VAL A 41 -10.41 8.66 -11.66
CA VAL A 41 -11.66 8.44 -12.37
C VAL A 41 -12.03 9.69 -13.18
N LYS A 42 -12.27 9.52 -14.48
CA LYS A 42 -12.72 10.60 -15.35
C LYS A 42 -14.04 11.19 -14.85
N ASN A 43 -14.15 12.51 -14.86
CA ASN A 43 -15.34 13.24 -14.40
C ASN A 43 -15.72 12.96 -12.93
N ALA A 44 -14.76 12.60 -12.07
CA ALA A 44 -14.99 12.34 -10.64
C ALA A 44 -15.81 13.44 -9.93
N LYS A 45 -15.65 14.71 -10.33
CA LYS A 45 -16.40 15.86 -9.77
C LYS A 45 -17.91 15.78 -9.96
N ASN A 46 -18.39 14.98 -10.92
CA ASN A 46 -19.81 14.81 -11.23
C ASN A 46 -20.40 13.56 -10.57
N LEU A 47 -19.60 12.78 -9.84
CA LEU A 47 -20.01 11.55 -9.20
C LEU A 47 -20.26 11.80 -7.71
N THR A 48 -21.27 11.13 -7.16
CA THR A 48 -21.41 11.00 -5.70
C THR A 48 -20.28 10.14 -5.14
N ASP A 49 -19.99 10.27 -3.85
CA ASP A 49 -18.94 9.47 -3.17
C ASP A 49 -19.11 7.97 -3.40
N ILE A 50 -20.36 7.48 -3.38
CA ILE A 50 -20.68 6.06 -3.62
C ILE A 50 -20.36 5.66 -5.07
N GLN A 51 -20.71 6.50 -6.04
CA GLN A 51 -20.41 6.23 -7.45
C GLN A 51 -18.90 6.29 -7.71
N LEU A 52 -18.22 7.28 -7.16
CA LEU A 52 -16.77 7.43 -7.30
C LEU A 52 -16.03 6.20 -6.77
N LYS A 53 -16.34 5.76 -5.55
CA LYS A 53 -15.78 4.54 -4.97
C LYS A 53 -16.01 3.29 -5.81
N LYS A 54 -17.18 3.17 -6.46
CA LYS A 54 -17.50 2.05 -7.36
C LYS A 54 -16.66 2.09 -8.63
N GLU A 55 -16.43 3.27 -9.21
CA GLU A 55 -15.55 3.40 -10.38
C GLU A 55 -14.09 3.15 -10.01
N GLU A 56 -13.62 3.66 -8.87
CA GLU A 56 -12.27 3.36 -8.34
C GLU A 56 -12.08 1.86 -8.08
N ALA A 57 -13.10 1.17 -7.57
CA ALA A 57 -13.07 -0.27 -7.35
C ALA A 57 -12.81 -1.05 -8.65
N LYS A 58 -13.49 -0.70 -9.73
CA LYS A 58 -13.24 -1.31 -11.05
C LYS A 58 -11.79 -1.13 -11.50
N LEU A 59 -11.22 0.04 -11.23
CA LEU A 59 -9.82 0.30 -11.56
C LEU A 59 -8.89 -0.60 -10.76
N PHE A 60 -9.06 -0.71 -9.44
CA PHE A 60 -8.26 -1.61 -8.62
C PHE A 60 -8.35 -3.06 -9.09
N LEU A 61 -9.57 -3.55 -9.37
CA LEU A 61 -9.80 -4.93 -9.79
C LEU A 61 -9.08 -5.29 -11.09
N ASN A 62 -8.80 -4.32 -11.98
CA ASN A 62 -8.02 -4.56 -13.18
C ASN A 62 -6.53 -4.84 -12.92
N TYR A 63 -6.02 -4.51 -11.73
CA TYR A 63 -4.63 -4.75 -11.31
C TYR A 63 -4.49 -5.93 -10.33
N LEU A 64 -5.59 -6.65 -10.07
CA LEU A 64 -5.64 -7.71 -9.08
C LEU A 64 -6.08 -9.03 -9.72
N ASP A 65 -5.34 -10.09 -9.41
CA ASP A 65 -5.75 -11.45 -9.71
C ASP A 65 -6.51 -12.07 -8.53
N ASN A 66 -7.31 -13.11 -8.78
CA ASN A 66 -8.08 -13.79 -7.73
C ASN A 66 -7.19 -14.40 -6.64
N THR A 67 -5.94 -14.73 -6.96
CA THR A 67 -4.98 -15.32 -6.03
C THR A 67 -4.20 -14.30 -5.21
N ASP A 68 -4.37 -13.01 -5.48
CA ASP A 68 -3.62 -11.97 -4.80
C ASP A 68 -4.07 -11.81 -3.35
N THR A 69 -3.09 -11.70 -2.45
CA THR A 69 -3.33 -11.25 -1.08
C THR A 69 -3.45 -9.73 -1.10
N VAL A 70 -4.65 -9.22 -0.81
CA VAL A 70 -4.98 -7.80 -0.86
C VAL A 70 -5.05 -7.24 0.55
N VAL A 71 -4.31 -6.15 0.78
CA VAL A 71 -4.22 -5.46 2.05
C VAL A 71 -4.55 -3.99 1.85
N LEU A 72 -5.51 -3.45 2.60
CA LEU A 72 -5.87 -2.04 2.50
C LEU A 72 -5.03 -1.21 3.47
N LEU A 73 -4.48 -0.09 3.00
CA LEU A 73 -3.99 0.96 3.90
C LEU A 73 -5.17 1.84 4.29
N ASP A 74 -5.66 1.62 5.50
CA ASP A 74 -6.93 2.15 6.00
C ASP A 74 -6.77 2.52 7.48
N GLU A 75 -7.28 3.69 7.86
CA GLU A 75 -7.19 4.20 9.23
C GLU A 75 -7.83 3.27 10.28
N LYS A 76 -8.82 2.45 9.86
CA LYS A 76 -9.50 1.44 10.69
C LYS A 76 -8.78 0.09 10.69
N GLY A 77 -7.59 0.02 10.09
CA GLY A 77 -6.74 -1.17 10.06
C GLY A 77 -6.00 -1.41 11.38
N LYS A 78 -5.36 -2.58 11.48
CA LYS A 78 -4.47 -2.89 12.60
C LYS A 78 -3.21 -2.04 12.52
N GLN A 79 -2.77 -1.51 13.67
CA GLN A 79 -1.48 -0.82 13.79
C GLN A 79 -0.37 -1.80 14.13
N PHE A 80 0.80 -1.56 13.58
CA PHE A 80 2.00 -2.36 13.82
C PHE A 80 3.14 -1.45 14.24
N THR A 81 3.94 -1.90 15.19
CA THR A 81 5.33 -1.43 15.30
C THR A 81 6.14 -1.92 14.10
N SER A 82 7.29 -1.30 13.81
CA SER A 82 8.13 -1.72 12.68
C SER A 82 8.60 -3.19 12.80
N ARG A 83 8.84 -3.69 14.02
CA ARG A 83 9.22 -5.09 14.27
C ARG A 83 8.05 -6.05 14.01
N GLU A 84 6.85 -5.71 14.44
CA GLU A 84 5.65 -6.52 14.12
C GLU A 84 5.32 -6.49 12.63
N PHE A 85 5.50 -5.34 11.95
CA PHE A 85 5.31 -5.25 10.52
C PHE A 85 6.36 -6.07 9.75
N ALA A 86 7.62 -6.06 10.19
CA ALA A 86 8.67 -6.91 9.63
C ALA A 86 8.31 -8.40 9.78
N SER A 87 7.89 -8.83 10.97
CA SER A 87 7.41 -10.20 11.19
C SER A 87 6.18 -10.52 10.33
N LYS A 88 5.27 -9.56 10.11
CA LYS A 88 4.12 -9.75 9.22
C LYS A 88 4.54 -9.98 7.77
N ILE A 89 5.52 -9.22 7.26
CA ILE A 89 6.13 -9.42 5.95
C ILE A 89 6.76 -10.81 5.84
N ASP A 90 7.51 -11.23 6.86
CA ASP A 90 8.10 -12.57 6.93
C ASP A 90 7.06 -13.70 6.87
N ASN A 91 5.97 -13.56 7.61
CA ASN A 91 4.88 -14.52 7.60
C ASN A 91 4.26 -14.68 6.19
N TRP A 92 4.02 -13.59 5.45
CA TRP A 92 3.53 -13.70 4.07
C TRP A 92 4.54 -14.39 3.14
N MET A 93 5.85 -14.16 3.34
CA MET A 93 6.88 -14.91 2.59
C MET A 93 6.83 -16.41 2.90
N ASN A 94 6.71 -16.78 4.17
CA ASN A 94 6.66 -18.18 4.62
C ASN A 94 5.36 -18.89 4.17
N MET A 95 4.26 -18.16 4.03
CA MET A 95 2.99 -18.68 3.49
C MET A 95 2.99 -18.89 1.97
N SER A 96 4.15 -18.71 1.30
CA SER A 96 4.27 -18.81 -0.16
C SER A 96 3.33 -17.85 -0.91
N THR A 97 3.00 -16.70 -0.31
CA THR A 97 2.25 -15.63 -0.99
C THR A 97 3.00 -15.20 -2.24
N ARG A 98 2.39 -15.41 -3.41
CA ARG A 98 3.01 -15.05 -4.69
C ARG A 98 3.02 -13.53 -4.89
N HIS A 99 1.89 -12.91 -4.60
CA HIS A 99 1.67 -11.47 -4.77
C HIS A 99 0.90 -10.89 -3.58
N LEU A 100 1.50 -9.85 -3.00
CA LEU A 100 0.95 -9.06 -1.90
C LEU A 100 0.68 -7.64 -2.41
N ALA A 101 -0.60 -7.31 -2.59
CA ALA A 101 -1.05 -6.04 -3.13
C ALA A 101 -1.57 -5.13 -2.00
N PHE A 102 -0.86 -4.04 -1.74
CA PHE A 102 -1.28 -2.99 -0.83
C PHE A 102 -2.03 -1.91 -1.59
N LEU A 103 -3.24 -1.58 -1.16
CA LEU A 103 -4.06 -0.56 -1.82
C LEU A 103 -4.09 0.74 -1.01
N VAL A 104 -3.99 1.86 -1.71
CA VAL A 104 -4.24 3.21 -1.18
C VAL A 104 -5.43 3.81 -1.91
N GLY A 105 -6.56 3.92 -1.21
CA GLY A 105 -7.81 4.45 -1.76
C GLY A 105 -7.72 5.94 -2.08
N GLY A 106 -8.74 6.45 -2.78
CA GLY A 106 -8.92 7.89 -3.01
C GLY A 106 -9.44 8.61 -1.76
N ALA A 107 -9.81 9.89 -1.94
CA ALA A 107 -10.19 10.81 -0.85
C ALA A 107 -11.29 10.29 0.10
N TYR A 108 -12.16 9.42 -0.38
CA TYR A 108 -13.29 8.90 0.39
C TYR A 108 -13.06 7.47 0.92
N GLY A 109 -11.90 6.88 0.68
CA GLY A 109 -11.60 5.49 1.03
C GLY A 109 -12.16 4.48 0.03
N PHE A 110 -12.38 3.24 0.45
CA PHE A 110 -12.75 2.13 -0.44
C PHE A 110 -14.26 1.90 -0.55
N SER A 111 -14.67 1.18 -1.59
CA SER A 111 -16.02 0.61 -1.73
C SER A 111 -16.17 -0.67 -0.89
N GLU A 112 -17.41 -1.06 -0.59
CA GLU A 112 -17.71 -2.35 0.08
C GLU A 112 -17.19 -3.56 -0.70
N GLU A 113 -17.13 -3.47 -2.03
CA GLU A 113 -16.58 -4.51 -2.89
C GLU A 113 -15.08 -4.70 -2.65
N ILE A 114 -14.32 -3.61 -2.54
CA ILE A 114 -12.88 -3.70 -2.22
C ILE A 114 -12.66 -4.13 -0.77
N TYR A 115 -13.49 -3.67 0.17
CA TYR A 115 -13.45 -4.18 1.55
C TYR A 115 -13.70 -5.68 1.62
N SER A 116 -14.64 -6.20 0.81
CA SER A 116 -14.93 -7.64 0.73
C SER A 116 -13.82 -8.42 0.04
N ARG A 117 -13.12 -7.80 -0.93
CA ARG A 117 -11.99 -8.41 -1.65
C ARG A 117 -10.71 -8.49 -0.80
N ALA A 118 -10.54 -7.56 0.14
CA ALA A 118 -9.35 -7.50 0.97
C ALA A 118 -9.33 -8.57 2.06
N GLN A 119 -8.15 -9.13 2.31
CA GLN A 119 -7.92 -10.07 3.39
C GLN A 119 -7.59 -9.36 4.70
N GLU A 120 -6.91 -8.21 4.62
CA GLU A 120 -6.44 -7.46 5.80
C GLU A 120 -6.50 -5.94 5.59
N LYS A 121 -6.47 -5.21 6.71
CA LYS A 121 -6.38 -3.76 6.75
C LYS A 121 -5.27 -3.34 7.71
N ILE A 122 -4.42 -2.42 7.29
CA ILE A 122 -3.31 -1.88 8.07
C ILE A 122 -3.48 -0.37 8.21
N SER A 123 -3.32 0.12 9.43
CA SER A 123 -3.33 1.55 9.75
C SER A 123 -1.91 2.01 10.05
N LEU A 124 -1.44 3.04 9.35
CA LEU A 124 -0.14 3.67 9.60
C LEU A 124 -0.16 4.65 10.78
N SER A 125 -1.34 5.15 11.15
CA SER A 125 -1.51 6.12 12.23
C SER A 125 -2.97 6.22 12.65
N LYS A 126 -3.21 6.67 13.90
CA LYS A 126 -4.55 7.08 14.34
C LYS A 126 -4.95 8.42 13.73
N MET A 127 -3.97 9.19 13.25
CA MET A 127 -4.18 10.45 12.56
C MET A 127 -4.39 10.22 11.07
N THR A 128 -5.18 11.09 10.45
CA THR A 128 -5.37 11.09 9.01
C THR A 128 -4.19 11.76 8.32
N PHE A 129 -3.51 11.03 7.45
CA PHE A 129 -2.49 11.58 6.56
C PHE A 129 -3.05 11.75 5.15
N THR A 130 -2.43 12.64 4.37
CA THR A 130 -2.76 12.72 2.95
C THR A 130 -2.34 11.44 2.23
N HIS A 131 -3.06 11.06 1.17
CA HIS A 131 -2.74 9.86 0.40
C HIS A 131 -1.30 9.86 -0.14
N GLN A 132 -0.76 11.02 -0.51
CA GLN A 132 0.63 11.13 -0.99
C GLN A 132 1.65 10.83 0.13
N MET A 133 1.41 11.30 1.35
CA MET A 133 2.27 10.99 2.50
C MET A 133 2.20 9.51 2.88
N ILE A 134 1.00 8.89 2.82
CA ILE A 134 0.82 7.45 3.04
C ILE A 134 1.71 6.64 2.10
N ARG A 135 1.79 7.02 0.81
CA ARG A 135 2.65 6.33 -0.19
C ARG A 135 4.11 6.33 0.24
N LEU A 136 4.63 7.50 0.59
CA LEU A 136 6.01 7.65 1.05
C LEU A 136 6.27 6.84 2.32
N PHE A 137 5.46 7.03 3.35
CA PHE A 137 5.64 6.32 4.61
C PHE A 137 5.56 4.82 4.45
N PHE A 138 4.65 4.33 3.60
CA PHE A 138 4.53 2.90 3.37
C PHE A 138 5.76 2.31 2.65
N VAL A 139 6.24 2.95 1.58
CA VAL A 139 7.45 2.51 0.87
C VAL A 139 8.65 2.50 1.81
N GLU A 140 8.76 3.51 2.66
CA GLU A 140 9.78 3.57 3.71
C GLU A 140 9.64 2.42 4.72
N GLN A 141 8.42 2.11 5.18
CA GLN A 141 8.21 0.99 6.11
C GLN A 141 8.48 -0.38 5.49
N ILE A 142 8.27 -0.56 4.18
CA ILE A 142 8.70 -1.79 3.47
C ILE A 142 10.23 -1.88 3.46
N TYR A 143 10.93 -0.77 3.19
CA TYR A 143 12.38 -0.72 3.30
C TYR A 143 12.84 -1.06 4.73
N ARG A 144 12.23 -0.45 5.74
CA ARG A 144 12.55 -0.67 7.16
C ARG A 144 12.30 -2.12 7.59
N ALA A 145 11.17 -2.70 7.21
CA ALA A 145 10.88 -4.11 7.42
C ALA A 145 11.99 -4.99 6.83
N SER A 146 12.43 -4.68 5.60
CA SER A 146 13.50 -5.44 4.95
C SER A 146 14.86 -5.34 5.66
N THR A 147 15.19 -4.18 6.24
CA THR A 147 16.45 -4.01 6.99
C THR A 147 16.43 -4.80 8.29
N ILE A 148 15.27 -4.83 8.97
CA ILE A 148 15.07 -5.61 10.19
C ILE A 148 15.21 -7.11 9.89
N LEU A 149 14.58 -7.60 8.82
CA LEU A 149 14.66 -9.01 8.41
C LEU A 149 16.06 -9.46 7.99
N GLN A 150 16.92 -8.52 7.56
CA GLN A 150 18.32 -8.79 7.24
C GLN A 150 19.25 -8.74 8.46
N GLY A 151 18.72 -8.47 9.67
CA GLY A 151 19.53 -8.33 10.88
C GLY A 151 20.49 -7.15 10.87
N LYS A 152 20.23 -6.12 10.02
CA LYS A 152 21.06 -4.91 10.00
C LYS A 152 20.82 -4.10 11.27
N PRO A 153 21.85 -3.44 11.84
CA PRO A 153 21.68 -2.60 13.02
C PRO A 153 20.59 -1.56 12.75
N TYR A 154 19.57 -1.59 13.59
CA TYR A 154 18.43 -0.70 13.49
C TYR A 154 18.14 -0.12 14.87
N HIS A 155 18.05 1.20 14.93
CA HIS A 155 17.57 2.03 16.04
C HIS A 155 17.80 1.45 17.45
N ASN A 156 19.00 1.64 18.02
CA ASN A 156 19.39 1.29 19.40
C ASN A 156 18.48 0.26 20.09
N ASP A 157 18.44 -0.96 19.57
CA ASP A 157 17.88 -2.13 20.24
C ASP A 157 19.00 -2.90 20.96
#